data_AF-A0A5C8LH00-F1
#
_entry.id   AF-A0A5C8LH00-F1
#
_cell.length_a   1.000
_cell.length_b   1.000
_cell.length_c   1.000
_cell.angle_alpha   90.00
_cell.angle_beta   90.00
_cell.angle_gamma   90.00
#
_symmetry.space_group_name_H-M   'P 1'
#
loop_
_entity.id
_entity.type
_entity.pdbx_description
1 polymer ?
#
loop_
_entity_poly.entity_id
_entity_poly.type
_entity_poly.pdbx_seq_one_letter_code
_entity_poly.pdbx_strand_id
1 'polypeptide(L)'
;MATSSKKIDKNYFERKVSGITKSDVDNTLAQENEIEQKIKNAGVFEKYAEMAKQMLLMLKDYRRGLYTEVPWFTIGSIVFSLIYVLNPLDVVPDFIPGLGYIDDLSVFTFALRFIESDLHNYLDWKINKEE
;
A
#
# COMPACT_ATOMS: atom_id res chain seq x y z
N MET A 1 2.14 25.29 -19.88
CA MET A 1 3.55 24.99 -19.57
C MET A 1 3.57 23.62 -18.91
N ALA A 2 4.22 22.64 -19.54
CA ALA A 2 4.17 21.24 -19.13
C ALA A 2 5.04 20.98 -17.90
N THR A 3 4.44 20.43 -16.84
CA THR A 3 5.16 19.93 -15.66
C THR A 3 5.70 18.54 -15.94
N SER A 4 7.02 18.45 -16.08
CA SER A 4 7.77 17.23 -16.35
C SER A 4 7.68 16.26 -15.17
N SER A 5 6.81 15.25 -15.27
CA SER A 5 6.83 14.07 -14.39
C SER A 5 8.23 13.43 -14.46
N LYS A 6 8.93 13.35 -13.32
CA LYS A 6 10.25 12.72 -13.21
C LYS A 6 10.11 11.21 -13.38
N LYS A 7 10.09 10.74 -14.62
CA LYS A 7 10.31 9.32 -14.92
C LYS A 7 11.73 8.96 -14.50
N ILE A 8 11.87 7.96 -13.62
CA ILE A 8 13.16 7.33 -13.33
C ILE A 8 13.57 6.62 -14.62
N ASP A 9 14.54 7.18 -15.34
CA ASP A 9 15.08 6.60 -16.56
C ASP A 9 16.46 5.96 -16.32
N LYS A 10 16.90 5.20 -17.32
CA LYS A 10 18.20 4.50 -17.29
C LYS A 10 19.37 5.46 -17.02
N ASN A 11 19.34 6.66 -17.60
CA ASN A 11 20.40 7.66 -17.43
C ASN A 11 20.43 8.23 -16.01
N TYR A 12 19.26 8.40 -15.37
CA TYR A 12 19.17 8.80 -13.97
C TYR A 12 19.74 7.73 -13.04
N PHE A 13 19.41 6.46 -13.30
CA PHE A 13 19.94 5.33 -12.53
C PHE A 13 21.46 5.19 -12.69
N GLU A 14 21.96 5.25 -13.93
CA GLU A 14 23.40 5.17 -14.22
C GLU A 14 24.18 6.29 -13.53
N ARG A 15 23.68 7.54 -13.53
CA ARG A 15 24.32 8.66 -12.81
C ARG A 15 24.32 8.46 -11.30
N LYS A 16 23.27 7.88 -10.73
CA LYS A 16 23.19 7.59 -9.30
C LYS A 16 24.17 6.49 -8.90
N VAL A 17 24.26 5.43 -9.70
CA VAL A 17 25.19 4.32 -9.45
C VAL A 17 26.65 4.76 -9.66
N SER A 18 26.93 5.58 -10.66
CA SER A 18 28.30 6.08 -10.91
C SER A 18 28.85 6.97 -9.79
N GLY A 19 27.98 7.51 -8.92
CA GLY A 19 28.36 8.33 -7.78
C GLY A 19 28.59 7.57 -6.48
N ILE A 20 28.34 6.24 -6.45
CA ILE A 20 28.52 5.43 -5.25
C ILE A 20 30.00 5.19 -5.00
N THR A 21 30.45 5.48 -3.78
CA THR A 21 31.83 5.33 -3.35
C THR A 21 32.00 4.16 -2.38
N LYS A 22 33.25 3.79 -2.10
CA LYS A 22 33.57 2.77 -1.08
C LYS A 22 33.06 3.16 0.31
N SER A 23 33.09 4.46 0.65
CA SER A 23 32.55 4.94 1.93
C SER A 23 31.04 4.74 2.04
N ASP A 24 30.29 4.81 0.93
CA ASP A 24 28.85 4.54 0.94
C ASP A 24 28.56 3.07 1.23
N VAL A 25 29.43 2.16 0.75
CA VAL A 25 29.38 0.73 1.08
C VAL A 25 29.66 0.53 2.57
N ASP A 26 30.73 1.13 3.09
CA ASP A 26 31.12 0.99 4.51
C ASP A 26 30.03 1.55 5.44
N ASN A 27 29.43 2.69 5.09
CA ASN A 27 28.30 3.28 5.83
C ASN A 27 27.04 2.40 5.78
N THR A 28 26.75 1.79 4.63
CA THR A 28 25.60 0.87 4.48
C THR A 28 25.78 -0.37 5.35
N LEU A 29 26.99 -0.95 5.37
CA LEU A 29 27.32 -2.10 6.22
C LEU A 29 27.32 -1.75 7.71
N ALA A 30 27.71 -0.52 8.08
CA ALA A 30 27.60 -0.06 9.47
C ALA A 30 26.14 0.00 9.97
N GLN A 31 25.17 0.15 9.06
CA GLN A 31 23.72 0.15 9.35
C GLN A 31 23.05 -1.22 9.12
N GLU A 32 23.83 -2.30 8.98
CA GLU A 32 23.33 -3.65 8.69
C GLU A 32 22.17 -4.08 9.61
N ASN A 33 22.28 -3.85 10.92
CA ASN A 33 21.23 -4.21 11.87
C ASN A 33 19.90 -3.47 11.63
N GLU A 34 19.93 -2.19 11.24
CA GLU A 34 18.72 -1.42 10.93
C GLU A 34 18.09 -1.89 9.61
N ILE A 35 18.94 -2.22 8.63
CA ILE A 35 18.52 -2.78 7.34
C ILE A 35 17.91 -4.16 7.56
N GLU A 36 18.56 -5.02 8.35
CA GLU A 36 18.03 -6.32 8.76
C GLU A 36 16.70 -6.19 9.51
N GLN A 37 16.56 -5.22 10.42
CA GLN A 37 15.28 -5.00 11.08
C GLN A 37 14.19 -4.56 10.10
N LYS A 38 14.51 -3.70 9.14
CA LYS A 38 13.58 -3.31 8.06
C LYS A 38 13.25 -4.47 7.10
N ILE A 39 14.18 -5.39 6.88
CA ILE A 39 13.95 -6.61 6.09
C ILE A 39 13.21 -7.67 6.91
N LYS A 40 13.42 -7.79 8.22
CA LYS A 40 12.62 -8.65 9.12
C LYS A 40 11.21 -8.10 9.28
N ASN A 41 11.05 -6.78 9.19
CA ASN A 41 9.77 -6.15 8.88
C ASN A 41 9.25 -6.54 7.48
N ALA A 42 9.84 -7.47 6.70
CA ALA A 42 9.12 -8.18 5.63
C ALA A 42 7.88 -8.90 6.16
N GLY A 43 7.80 -9.21 7.46
CA GLY A 43 6.53 -9.58 8.10
C GLY A 43 5.44 -8.49 7.93
N VAL A 44 5.82 -7.23 7.74
CA VAL A 44 4.91 -6.13 7.37
C VAL A 44 4.38 -6.32 5.95
N PHE A 45 5.21 -6.77 5.00
CA PHE A 45 4.75 -7.14 3.66
C PHE A 45 3.80 -8.34 3.72
N GLU A 46 4.13 -9.38 4.49
CA GLU A 46 3.23 -10.52 4.71
C GLU A 46 1.90 -10.08 5.34
N LYS A 47 1.94 -9.19 6.34
CA LYS A 47 0.75 -8.59 6.95
C LYS A 47 -0.11 -7.86 5.91
N TYR A 48 0.49 -7.01 5.08
CA TYR A 48 -0.26 -6.28 4.04
C TYR A 48 -0.80 -7.21 2.96
N ALA A 49 -0.06 -8.26 2.58
CA ALA A 49 -0.53 -9.28 1.65
C ALA A 49 -1.74 -10.03 2.23
N GLU A 50 -1.71 -10.37 3.51
CA GLU A 50 -2.82 -11.04 4.17
C GLU A 50 -4.04 -10.13 4.29
N MET A 51 -3.87 -8.87 4.67
CA MET A 51 -4.95 -7.87 4.67
C MET A 51 -5.56 -7.71 3.27
N ALA A 52 -4.74 -7.66 2.21
CA ALA A 52 -5.22 -7.56 0.84
C ALA A 52 -6.05 -8.80 0.41
N LYS A 53 -5.68 -10.01 0.85
CA LYS A 53 -6.50 -11.21 0.63
C LYS A 53 -7.85 -11.11 1.33
N GLN A 54 -7.87 -10.68 2.59
CA GLN A 54 -9.10 -10.52 3.36
C GLN A 54 -10.05 -9.50 2.71
N MET A 55 -9.49 -8.38 2.26
CA MET A 55 -10.20 -7.37 1.47
C MET A 55 -10.83 -7.95 0.19
N LEU A 56 -10.08 -8.75 -0.56
CA LEU A 56 -10.60 -9.42 -1.75
C LEU A 56 -11.73 -10.41 -1.42
N LEU A 57 -11.64 -11.12 -0.30
CA LEU A 57 -12.70 -12.01 0.16
C LEU A 57 -13.97 -11.24 0.51
N MET A 58 -13.83 -10.15 1.26
CA MET A 58 -14.93 -9.26 1.62
C MET A 58 -15.64 -8.70 0.39
N LEU A 59 -14.90 -8.22 -0.62
CA LEU A 59 -15.48 -7.77 -1.89
C LEU A 59 -16.23 -8.89 -2.64
N LYS A 60 -15.70 -10.12 -2.61
CA LYS A 60 -16.37 -11.28 -3.25
C LYS A 60 -17.69 -11.59 -2.56
N ASP A 61 -17.73 -11.59 -1.23
CA ASP A 61 -18.93 -11.89 -0.46
C ASP A 61 -19.96 -10.75 -0.51
N TYR A 62 -19.50 -9.49 -0.52
CA TYR A 62 -20.34 -8.32 -0.79
C TYR A 62 -21.01 -8.42 -2.17
N ARG A 63 -20.23 -8.70 -3.22
CA ARG A 63 -20.75 -8.85 -4.59
C ARG A 63 -21.75 -10.01 -4.74
N ARG A 64 -21.59 -11.06 -3.93
CA ARG A 64 -22.52 -12.21 -3.89
C ARG A 64 -23.78 -11.92 -3.08
N GLY A 65 -23.88 -10.77 -2.41
CA GLY A 65 -24.98 -10.43 -1.51
C GLY A 65 -24.94 -11.20 -0.18
N LEU A 66 -23.79 -11.78 0.17
CA LEU A 66 -23.63 -12.57 1.41
C LEU A 66 -23.29 -11.69 2.62
N TYR A 67 -22.56 -10.59 2.39
CA TYR A 67 -22.17 -9.63 3.42
C TYR A 67 -22.46 -8.21 2.92
N THR A 68 -23.64 -7.67 3.24
CA THR A 68 -24.13 -6.38 2.72
C THR A 68 -24.22 -5.28 3.78
N GLU A 69 -24.18 -5.65 5.06
CA GLU A 69 -24.25 -4.74 6.21
C GLU A 69 -22.90 -4.06 6.46
N VAL A 70 -22.41 -3.31 5.47
CA VAL A 70 -21.14 -2.60 5.50
C VAL A 70 -21.29 -1.23 4.84
N PRO A 71 -20.68 -0.17 5.39
CA PRO A 71 -20.70 1.14 4.75
C PRO A 71 -20.13 1.09 3.32
N TRP A 72 -20.80 1.77 2.38
CA TRP A 72 -20.30 1.89 1.01
C TRP A 72 -18.89 2.51 0.93
N PHE A 73 -18.60 3.43 1.86
CA PHE A 73 -17.29 4.06 1.98
C PHE A 73 -16.17 3.02 2.17
N THR A 74 -16.42 1.97 2.94
CA THR A 74 -15.49 0.87 3.19
C THR A 74 -15.22 0.07 1.93
N ILE A 75 -16.28 -0.25 1.17
CA ILE A 75 -16.17 -0.96 -0.11
C ILE A 75 -15.36 -0.14 -1.12
N GLY A 76 -15.66 1.16 -1.25
CA GLY A 76 -14.92 2.07 -2.11
C GLY A 76 -13.44 2.19 -1.71
N SER A 77 -13.17 2.30 -0.41
CA SER A 77 -11.81 2.40 0.13
C SER A 77 -11.00 1.12 -0.12
N ILE A 78 -11.60 -0.06 0.07
CA ILE A 78 -10.95 -1.34 -0.23
C ILE A 78 -10.59 -1.43 -1.72
N VAL A 79 -11.52 -1.10 -2.62
CA VAL A 79 -11.26 -1.11 -4.07
C VAL A 79 -10.12 -0.17 -4.43
N PHE A 80 -10.15 1.06 -3.90
CA PHE A 80 -9.09 2.05 -4.11
C PHE A 80 -7.72 1.55 -3.63
N SER A 81 -7.65 1.02 -2.41
CA SER A 81 -6.44 0.44 -1.84
C SER A 81 -5.87 -0.71 -2.67
N LEU A 82 -6.71 -1.62 -3.17
CA LEU A 82 -6.27 -2.75 -3.99
C LEU A 82 -5.76 -2.32 -5.38
N ILE A 83 -6.41 -1.34 -6.01
CA ILE A 83 -5.93 -0.79 -7.29
C ILE A 83 -4.55 -0.14 -7.11
N TYR A 84 -4.36 0.60 -6.02
CA TYR A 84 -3.08 1.22 -5.69
C TYR A 84 -1.95 0.19 -5.52
N VAL A 85 -2.23 -0.95 -4.88
CA VAL A 85 -1.25 -2.05 -4.74
C VAL A 85 -0.86 -2.64 -6.11
N LEU A 86 -1.79 -2.75 -7.05
CA LEU A 86 -1.52 -3.33 -8.38
C LEU A 86 -0.71 -2.40 -9.28
N ASN A 87 -0.96 -1.10 -9.20
CA ASN A 87 -0.20 -0.10 -9.95
C ASN A 87 -0.03 1.18 -9.12
N PRO A 88 1.01 1.26 -8.27
CA PRO A 88 1.22 2.44 -7.42
C PRO A 88 1.47 3.72 -8.22
N LEU A 89 1.80 3.62 -9.52
CA LEU A 89 2.05 4.77 -10.39
C LEU A 89 0.82 5.25 -11.18
N ASP A 90 -0.30 4.49 -11.20
CA ASP A 90 -1.50 4.80 -12.01
C ASP A 90 -2.55 5.66 -11.32
N VAL A 91 -2.52 5.75 -9.98
CA VAL A 91 -3.52 6.52 -9.20
C VAL A 91 -3.09 7.98 -9.00
N VAL A 92 -1.84 8.28 -9.37
CA VAL A 92 -1.19 9.60 -9.34
C VAL A 92 -1.49 10.55 -10.53
N PRO A 93 -2.49 10.37 -11.43
CA PRO A 93 -2.70 11.36 -12.47
C PRO A 93 -3.19 12.73 -11.95
N ASP A 94 -4.18 12.81 -11.03
CA ASP A 94 -4.89 14.08 -10.78
C ASP A 94 -5.67 14.20 -9.43
N PHE A 95 -5.36 13.45 -8.37
CA PHE A 95 -6.27 13.40 -7.20
C PHE A 95 -6.15 14.60 -6.22
N ILE A 96 -7.03 15.57 -6.48
CA ILE A 96 -7.53 16.66 -5.62
C ILE A 96 -6.76 17.99 -5.71
N PRO A 97 -7.19 18.91 -6.59
CA PRO A 97 -6.80 20.32 -6.52
C PRO A 97 -7.15 20.89 -5.13
N GLY A 98 -6.13 21.25 -4.33
CA GLY A 98 -6.30 21.90 -3.02
C GLY A 98 -5.81 21.14 -1.79
N LEU A 99 -5.44 19.85 -1.91
CA LEU A 99 -4.92 19.02 -0.79
C LEU A 99 -3.41 18.72 -0.92
N GLY A 100 -2.61 19.74 -1.21
CA GLY A 100 -1.19 19.59 -1.57
C GLY A 100 -0.38 18.56 -0.76
N TYR A 101 0.49 17.82 -1.48
CA TYR A 101 1.56 16.93 -1.00
C TYR A 101 1.21 16.03 0.19
N ILE A 102 0.09 15.31 0.16
CA ILE A 102 -0.02 14.09 0.98
C ILE A 102 0.81 13.01 0.27
N ASP A 103 1.88 12.55 0.91
CA ASP A 103 2.68 11.42 0.43
C ASP A 103 1.76 10.21 0.21
N ASP A 104 1.78 9.58 -0.97
CA ASP A 104 0.78 8.59 -1.40
C ASP A 104 0.68 7.39 -0.43
N LEU A 105 1.80 7.05 0.22
CA LEU A 105 1.88 6.02 1.27
C LEU A 105 1.11 6.40 2.54
N SER A 106 1.04 7.69 2.86
CA SER A 106 0.32 8.21 4.02
C SER A 106 -1.20 8.13 3.81
N VAL A 107 -1.68 8.46 2.61
CA VAL A 107 -3.12 8.31 2.26
C VAL A 107 -3.53 6.85 2.34
N PHE A 108 -2.73 5.96 1.75
CA PHE A 108 -2.98 4.52 1.80
C PHE A 108 -3.01 4.01 3.25
N THR A 109 -1.99 4.34 4.04
CA THR A 109 -1.91 3.93 5.45
C THR A 109 -3.08 4.45 6.28
N PHE A 110 -3.54 5.68 6.00
CA PHE A 110 -4.71 6.24 6.66
C PHE A 110 -6.00 5.52 6.26
N ALA A 111 -6.23 5.30 4.95
CA ALA A 111 -7.38 4.56 4.45
C ALA A 111 -7.48 3.15 5.05
N LEU A 112 -6.34 2.44 5.15
CA LEU A 112 -6.26 1.13 5.80
C LEU A 112 -6.78 1.16 7.24
N ARG A 113 -6.50 2.21 8.02
CA ARG A 113 -6.98 2.34 9.40
C ARG A 113 -8.50 2.51 9.49
N PHE A 114 -9.13 3.17 8.51
CA PHE A 114 -10.59 3.33 8.51
C PHE A 114 -11.32 2.04 8.23
N ILE A 115 -10.76 1.19 7.37
CA ILE A 115 -11.40 -0.07 6.98
C ILE A 115 -11.02 -1.24 7.90
N GLU A 116 -10.03 -1.08 8.79
CA GLU A 116 -9.56 -2.14 9.69
C GLU A 116 -10.67 -2.68 10.59
N SER A 117 -11.48 -1.80 11.19
CA SER A 117 -12.60 -2.22 12.04
C SER A 117 -13.67 -2.98 11.26
N ASP A 118 -14.00 -2.51 10.05
CA ASP A 118 -15.01 -3.16 9.22
C ASP A 118 -14.52 -4.50 8.67
N LEU A 119 -13.22 -4.59 8.37
CA LEU A 119 -12.59 -5.83 7.95
C LEU A 119 -12.58 -6.86 9.10
N HIS A 120 -12.33 -6.43 10.34
CA HIS A 120 -12.46 -7.31 11.51
C HIS A 120 -13.91 -7.80 11.70
N ASN A 121 -14.90 -6.91 11.60
CA ASN A 121 -16.32 -7.29 11.67
C ASN A 121 -16.68 -8.32 10.59
N TYR A 122 -16.14 -8.16 9.38
CA TYR A 122 -16.32 -9.12 8.30
C TYR A 122 -15.67 -10.49 8.62
N LEU A 123 -14.46 -10.51 9.17
CA LEU A 123 -13.78 -11.74 9.54
C LEU A 123 -14.49 -12.49 10.66
N ASP A 124 -14.97 -11.79 11.69
CA ASP A 124 -15.76 -12.38 12.77
C ASP A 124 -17.06 -12.98 12.23
N TRP A 125 -17.75 -12.27 11.33
CA TRP A 125 -18.92 -12.80 10.64
C TRP A 125 -18.58 -14.05 9.80
N LYS A 126 -17.42 -14.06 9.13
CA LYS A 126 -16.99 -15.17 8.29
C LYS A 126 -16.71 -16.43 9.09
N ILE A 127 -16.01 -16.29 10.22
CA ILE A 127 -15.70 -17.38 11.15
C ILE A 127 -16.99 -18.00 11.69
N ASN A 128 -17.92 -17.17 12.19
CA ASN A 128 -19.21 -17.62 12.72
C ASN A 128 -20.11 -18.32 11.68
N LYS A 129 -19.82 -18.18 10.38
CA LYS A 129 -20.57 -18.83 9.30
C LYS A 129 -19.95 -20.16 8.85
N GLU A 130 -18.67 -20.38 9.17
CA GLU A 130 -17.93 -21.60 8.83
C GLU A 130 -17.97 -22.64 9.96
N GLU A 131 -18.42 -22.26 11.17
CA GLU A 131 -18.86 -23.15 12.25
C GLU A 131 -20.29 -23.69 12.02
#